data_AF-A0A946EGP7-F1
#
_entry.id   AF-A0A946EGP7-F1
#
_cell.length_a   1.000
_cell.length_b   1.000
_cell.length_c   1.000
_cell.angle_alpha   90.00
_cell.angle_beta   90.00
_cell.angle_gamma   90.00
#
_symmetry.space_group_name_H-M   'P 1'
#
loop_
_entity.id
_entity.type
_entity.pdbx_description
1 polymer ?
#
loop_
_entity_poly.entity_id
_entity_poly.type
_entity_poly.pdbx_seq_one_letter_code
_entity_poly.pdbx_strand_id
1 'polypeptide(L)'
;LQAMRTAAAQLMARDQRGRNFFVRGLPETVERVRHVSYTANLLEVMQSYSRIKTRDDFRPFVMDRNNVFTLEAALERMRGLIGYAGDWTDISSYLPDEWLHHPERRRAATAATFVASLELAKAGRVELRQNEMFAPIELRRKGNADD
;
A
#
# COMPACT_ATOMS: atom_id res chain seq x y z
N LEU A 1 79.98 8.34 -32.64
CA LEU A 1 78.91 9.03 -33.40
C LEU A 1 78.63 8.40 -34.77
N GLN A 2 79.66 8.00 -35.54
CA GLN A 2 79.47 7.45 -36.89
C GLN A 2 78.70 6.12 -36.93
N ALA A 3 78.93 5.21 -35.98
CA ALA A 3 78.20 3.93 -35.91
C ALA A 3 76.68 4.12 -35.76
N MET A 4 76.24 5.13 -34.98
CA MET A 4 74.81 5.45 -34.85
C MET A 4 74.22 5.99 -36.15
N ARG A 5 75.00 6.77 -36.93
CA ARG A 5 74.56 7.27 -38.24
C ARG A 5 74.41 6.13 -39.26
N THR A 6 75.34 5.18 -39.26
CA THR A 6 75.26 4.01 -40.15
C THR A 6 74.06 3.12 -39.81
N ALA A 7 73.82 2.86 -38.52
CA ALA A 7 72.66 2.08 -38.09
C ALA A 7 71.32 2.77 -38.42
N ALA A 8 71.24 4.09 -38.25
CA ALA A 8 70.06 4.86 -38.62
C ALA A 8 69.79 4.82 -40.14
N ALA A 9 70.83 4.92 -40.96
CA ALA A 9 70.70 4.81 -42.41
C ALA A 9 70.19 3.42 -42.84
N GLN A 10 70.70 2.35 -42.22
CA GLN A 10 70.23 0.98 -42.49
C GLN A 10 68.77 0.78 -42.09
N LEU A 11 68.32 1.37 -40.98
CA LEU A 11 66.93 1.26 -40.52
C LEU A 11 65.97 2.03 -41.45
N MET A 12 66.38 3.21 -41.91
CA MET A 12 65.59 4.02 -42.84
C MET A 12 65.53 3.43 -44.25
N ALA A 13 66.51 2.59 -44.63
CA ALA A 13 66.54 1.86 -45.89
C ALA A 13 65.64 0.61 -45.90
N ARG A 14 65.07 0.20 -44.76
CA ARG A 14 64.09 -0.91 -44.73
C ARG A 14 62.75 -0.49 -45.30
N ASP A 15 61.96 -1.49 -45.64
CA ASP A 15 60.60 -1.25 -46.13
C ASP A 15 59.74 -0.55 -45.09
N GLN A 16 59.12 0.54 -45.52
CA GLN A 16 58.31 1.40 -44.66
C GLN A 16 56.82 1.16 -44.91
N ARG A 17 56.08 0.99 -43.82
CA ARG A 17 54.63 0.87 -43.84
C ARG A 17 54.00 2.18 -44.33
N GLY A 18 53.11 2.11 -45.32
CA GLY A 18 52.51 3.27 -45.98
C GLY A 18 53.30 3.82 -47.16
N ARG A 19 54.49 3.27 -47.44
CA ARG A 19 55.33 3.64 -48.60
C ARG A 19 55.66 2.44 -49.47
N ASN A 20 56.30 1.41 -48.90
CA ASN A 20 56.72 0.20 -49.62
C ASN A 20 55.72 -0.95 -49.43
N PHE A 21 55.05 -1.02 -48.28
CA PHE A 21 53.92 -1.92 -48.07
C PHE A 21 52.79 -1.21 -47.34
N PHE A 22 51.55 -1.53 -47.69
CA PHE A 22 50.37 -0.93 -47.09
C PHE A 22 49.75 -1.90 -46.07
N VAL A 23 49.04 -1.36 -45.08
CA VAL A 23 48.18 -2.17 -44.21
C VAL A 23 47.05 -2.78 -45.03
N ARG A 24 46.57 -3.98 -44.67
CA ARG A 24 45.38 -4.55 -45.31
C ARG A 24 44.20 -3.60 -45.11
N GLY A 25 43.53 -3.20 -46.20
CA GLY A 25 42.47 -2.20 -46.19
C GLY A 25 41.18 -2.63 -45.48
N LEU A 26 40.91 -3.93 -45.41
CA LEU A 26 39.86 -4.49 -44.55
C LEU A 26 40.50 -5.41 -43.50
N PRO A 27 40.60 -4.97 -42.23
CA PRO A 27 40.82 -5.92 -41.14
C PRO A 27 39.58 -6.82 -41.01
N GLU A 28 39.80 -8.13 -40.91
CA GLU A 28 38.71 -9.09 -40.68
C GLU A 28 38.23 -8.95 -39.24
N THR A 29 37.05 -8.36 -39.05
CA THR A 29 36.44 -8.21 -37.73
C THR A 29 35.91 -9.57 -37.29
N VAL A 30 36.43 -10.11 -36.18
CA VAL A 30 35.89 -11.36 -35.61
C VAL A 30 34.54 -11.04 -34.97
N GLU A 31 33.48 -11.17 -35.74
CA GLU A 31 32.11 -10.97 -35.27
C GLU A 31 31.58 -12.28 -34.68
N ARG A 32 31.36 -12.30 -33.36
CA ARG A 32 30.85 -13.48 -32.67
C ARG A 32 29.33 -13.54 -32.80
N VAL A 33 28.83 -14.18 -33.86
CA VAL A 33 27.40 -14.38 -34.05
C VAL A 33 26.89 -15.41 -33.04
N ARG A 34 26.07 -14.97 -32.08
CA ARG A 34 25.48 -15.85 -31.06
C ARG A 34 24.10 -16.30 -31.53
N HIS A 35 23.99 -17.56 -31.95
CA HIS A 35 22.69 -18.19 -32.21
C HIS A 35 22.11 -18.69 -30.87
N VAL A 36 20.93 -18.19 -30.50
CA VAL A 36 20.19 -18.67 -29.33
C VAL A 36 18.98 -19.43 -29.83
N SER A 37 18.97 -20.75 -29.64
CA SER A 37 17.78 -21.58 -29.85
C SER A 37 17.05 -21.75 -28.52
N TYR A 38 15.78 -21.36 -28.51
CA TYR A 38 14.89 -21.62 -27.39
C TYR A 38 14.10 -22.89 -27.68
N THR A 39 14.20 -23.86 -26.79
CA THR A 39 13.43 -25.10 -26.82
C THR A 39 12.45 -25.07 -25.66
N ALA A 40 11.19 -25.40 -25.93
CA ALA A 40 10.17 -25.57 -24.91
C ALA A 40 9.32 -26.79 -25.24
N ASN A 41 8.94 -27.55 -24.22
CA ASN A 41 7.97 -28.64 -24.36
C ASN A 41 6.53 -28.15 -24.07
N LEU A 42 5.52 -28.93 -24.47
CA LEU A 42 4.12 -28.55 -24.27
C LEU A 42 3.78 -28.32 -22.79
N LEU A 43 4.35 -29.12 -21.88
CA LEU A 43 4.13 -29.01 -20.44
C LEU A 43 4.64 -27.66 -19.91
N GLU A 44 5.82 -27.22 -20.32
CA GLU A 44 6.42 -25.94 -19.94
C GLU A 44 5.58 -24.76 -20.43
N VAL A 45 5.03 -24.86 -21.65
CA VAL A 45 4.12 -23.84 -22.19
C VAL A 45 2.84 -23.78 -21.35
N MET A 46 2.23 -24.91 -21.03
CA MET A 46 1.02 -24.95 -20.21
C MET A 46 1.25 -24.47 -18.77
N GLN A 47 2.37 -24.84 -18.16
CA GLN A 47 2.74 -24.37 -16.82
C GLN A 47 2.98 -22.85 -16.81
N SER A 48 3.64 -22.33 -17.84
CA SER A 48 3.89 -20.89 -17.97
C SER A 48 2.58 -20.12 -18.15
N TYR A 49 1.68 -20.61 -19.00
CA TYR A 49 0.36 -20.02 -19.18
C TYR A 49 -0.46 -20.04 -17.89
N SER A 50 -0.51 -21.18 -17.19
CA SER A 50 -1.24 -21.33 -15.93
C SER A 50 -0.73 -20.37 -14.84
N ARG A 51 0.59 -20.22 -14.71
CA ARG A 51 1.20 -19.24 -13.78
C ARG A 51 0.80 -17.80 -14.10
N ILE A 52 0.82 -17.41 -15.37
CA ILE A 52 0.40 -16.06 -15.79
C ILE A 52 -1.08 -15.86 -15.48
N LYS A 53 -1.93 -16.81 -15.87
CA LYS A 53 -3.39 -16.75 -15.66
C LYS A 53 -3.77 -16.67 -14.18
N THR A 54 -3.12 -17.45 -13.34
CA THR A 54 -3.37 -17.47 -11.89
C THR A 54 -2.92 -16.19 -11.21
N ARG A 55 -1.85 -15.55 -11.71
CA ARG A 55 -1.40 -14.25 -11.22
C ARG A 55 -2.43 -13.14 -11.50
N ASP A 56 -3.03 -13.16 -12.69
CA ASP A 56 -4.00 -12.15 -13.10
C ASP A 56 -5.39 -12.39 -12.48
N ASP A 57 -5.75 -13.64 -12.16
CA ASP A 57 -7.02 -14.00 -11.52
C ASP A 57 -6.96 -13.92 -9.97
N PHE A 58 -5.84 -13.50 -9.38
CA PHE A 58 -5.76 -13.27 -7.94
C PHE A 58 -6.57 -12.04 -7.52
N ARG A 59 -7.83 -12.28 -7.13
CA ARG A 59 -8.62 -11.31 -6.36
C ARG A 59 -8.50 -11.67 -4.89
N PRO A 60 -7.82 -10.86 -4.05
CA PRO A 60 -7.92 -11.01 -2.61
C PRO A 60 -9.41 -11.07 -2.25
N PHE A 61 -9.81 -12.08 -1.47
CA PHE A 61 -11.16 -12.10 -0.92
C PHE A 61 -11.28 -10.92 0.07
N VAL A 62 -11.75 -9.79 -0.42
CA VAL A 62 -12.14 -8.66 0.41
C VAL A 62 -13.60 -8.89 0.77
N MET A 63 -13.84 -9.32 2.00
CA MET A 63 -15.19 -9.28 2.54
C MET A 63 -15.57 -7.81 2.68
N ASP A 64 -16.39 -7.30 1.77
CA ASP A 64 -16.92 -5.94 1.86
C ASP A 64 -17.79 -5.82 3.12
N ARG A 65 -17.22 -5.22 4.16
CA ARG A 65 -17.87 -4.98 5.45
C ARG A 65 -18.87 -3.83 5.33
N ASN A 66 -19.96 -4.05 4.61
CA ASN A 66 -20.94 -3.02 4.24
C ASN A 66 -21.80 -2.49 5.42
N ASN A 67 -21.77 -3.15 6.57
CA ASN A 67 -22.62 -2.86 7.74
C ASN A 67 -21.80 -2.71 9.04
N VAL A 68 -20.53 -2.29 8.95
CA VAL A 68 -19.67 -2.08 10.12
C VAL A 68 -19.59 -0.61 10.47
N PHE A 69 -20.13 -0.26 11.63
CA PHE A 69 -19.91 1.06 12.23
C PHE A 69 -18.67 0.96 13.13
N THR A 70 -17.64 1.73 12.83
CA THR A 70 -16.38 1.66 13.56
C THR A 70 -16.47 2.39 14.90
N LEU A 71 -15.64 1.99 15.86
CA LEU A 71 -15.57 2.65 17.16
C LEU A 71 -15.10 4.10 17.03
N GLU A 72 -14.15 4.35 16.13
CA GLU A 72 -13.61 5.67 15.86
C GLU A 72 -14.69 6.62 15.31
N ALA A 73 -15.53 6.13 14.39
CA ALA A 73 -16.64 6.90 13.85
C ALA A 73 -17.68 7.23 14.95
N ALA A 74 -17.97 6.27 15.84
CA ALA A 74 -18.84 6.49 16.98
C ALA A 74 -18.27 7.53 17.96
N LEU A 75 -16.98 7.44 18.30
CA LEU A 75 -16.29 8.39 19.18
C LEU A 75 -16.28 9.80 18.59
N GLU A 76 -16.00 9.93 17.29
CA GLU A 76 -15.97 11.23 16.62
C GLU A 76 -17.35 11.89 16.63
N ARG A 77 -18.40 11.14 16.30
CA ARG A 77 -19.78 11.62 16.35
C ARG A 77 -20.20 12.02 17.77
N MET A 78 -19.89 11.19 18.76
CA MET A 78 -20.23 11.48 20.15
C MET A 78 -19.52 12.74 20.67
N ARG A 79 -18.23 12.94 20.35
CA ARG A 79 -17.48 14.14 20.75
C ARG A 79 -18.12 15.43 20.21
N GLY A 80 -18.60 15.41 18.98
CA GLY A 80 -19.29 16.56 18.37
C GLY A 80 -20.62 16.92 19.06
N LEU A 81 -21.35 15.91 19.55
CA LEU A 81 -22.69 16.07 20.13
C LEU A 81 -22.68 16.32 21.65
N ILE A 82 -21.72 15.73 22.37
CA ILE A 82 -21.56 15.90 23.83
C ILE A 82 -21.25 17.36 24.21
N GLY A 83 -20.66 18.14 23.29
CA GLY A 83 -20.40 19.56 23.52
C GLY A 83 -21.66 20.42 23.71
N TYR A 84 -22.80 19.99 23.14
CA TYR A 84 -24.06 20.73 23.14
C TYR A 84 -25.08 20.22 24.18
N ALA A 85 -24.92 18.98 24.65
CA ALA A 85 -25.85 18.34 25.58
C ALA A 85 -25.48 18.63 27.05
N GLY A 86 -26.07 19.69 27.64
CA GLY A 86 -26.00 19.95 29.07
C GLY A 86 -26.86 18.99 29.92
N ASP A 87 -27.94 18.48 29.32
CA ASP A 87 -28.91 17.61 29.98
C ASP A 87 -28.69 16.11 29.67
N TRP A 88 -29.31 15.26 30.50
CA TRP A 88 -29.38 13.83 30.26
C TRP A 88 -30.03 13.54 28.91
N THR A 89 -29.32 12.82 28.05
CA THR A 89 -29.77 12.50 26.68
C THR A 89 -29.67 11.00 26.45
N ASP A 90 -30.68 10.40 25.81
CA ASP A 90 -30.63 8.98 25.44
C ASP A 90 -29.47 8.72 24.45
N ILE A 91 -28.69 7.67 24.71
CA ILE A 91 -27.61 7.18 23.84
C ILE A 91 -28.09 6.91 22.41
N SER A 92 -29.35 6.52 22.25
CA SER A 92 -29.97 6.28 20.93
C SER A 92 -29.96 7.53 20.04
N SER A 93 -30.00 8.73 20.63
CA SER A 93 -29.95 10.01 19.93
C SER A 93 -28.60 10.27 19.24
N TYR A 94 -27.55 9.55 19.65
CA TYR A 94 -26.22 9.66 19.07
C TYR A 94 -26.02 8.72 17.88
N LEU A 95 -27.02 7.89 17.53
CA LEU A 95 -26.97 7.04 16.34
C LEU A 95 -26.99 7.90 15.06
N PRO A 96 -26.36 7.46 13.97
CA PRO A 96 -26.51 8.11 12.68
C PRO A 96 -27.88 7.78 12.07
N ASP A 97 -28.61 8.80 11.59
CA ASP A 97 -29.97 8.65 11.06
C ASP A 97 -30.03 7.65 9.89
N GLU A 98 -29.03 7.70 9.01
CA GLU A 98 -28.86 6.80 7.86
C GLU A 98 -28.70 5.31 8.27
N TRP A 99 -28.32 5.02 9.52
CA TRP A 99 -28.19 3.65 10.06
C TRP A 99 -29.48 3.14 10.70
N LEU A 100 -30.48 3.99 10.95
CA LEU A 100 -31.75 3.62 11.59
C LEU A 100 -32.66 2.79 10.67
N HIS A 101 -32.54 2.97 9.35
CA HIS A 101 -33.42 2.35 8.36
C HIS A 101 -33.16 0.85 8.14
N HIS A 102 -31.96 0.35 8.44
CA HIS A 102 -31.59 -1.05 8.24
C HIS A 102 -31.32 -1.76 9.58
N PRO A 103 -32.02 -2.85 9.94
CA PRO A 103 -31.87 -3.50 11.24
C PRO A 103 -30.45 -3.99 11.57
N GLU A 104 -29.70 -4.45 10.56
CA GLU A 104 -28.31 -4.90 10.74
C GLU A 104 -27.36 -3.75 11.05
N ARG A 105 -27.50 -2.65 10.31
CA ARG A 105 -26.75 -1.41 10.54
C ARG A 105 -27.09 -0.84 11.90
N ARG A 106 -28.37 -0.75 12.24
CA ARG A 106 -28.81 -0.27 13.55
C ARG A 106 -28.13 -1.03 14.69
N ARG A 107 -28.08 -2.37 14.63
CA ARG A 107 -27.37 -3.19 15.65
C ARG A 107 -25.88 -2.85 15.74
N ALA A 108 -25.20 -2.73 14.60
CA ALA A 108 -23.78 -2.39 14.57
C ALA A 108 -23.51 -0.98 15.13
N ALA A 109 -24.32 0.01 14.73
CA ALA A 109 -24.23 1.37 15.24
C ALA A 109 -24.51 1.44 16.74
N THR A 110 -25.55 0.76 17.23
CA THR A 110 -25.85 0.68 18.68
C THR A 110 -24.70 0.08 19.46
N ALA A 111 -24.09 -1.01 18.98
CA ALA A 111 -22.96 -1.63 19.66
C ALA A 111 -21.75 -0.70 19.72
N ALA A 112 -21.38 -0.08 18.61
CA ALA A 112 -20.22 0.81 18.55
C ALA A 112 -20.44 2.10 19.35
N THR A 113 -21.63 2.72 19.29
CA THR A 113 -21.98 3.88 20.12
C THR A 113 -22.00 3.53 21.61
N PHE A 114 -22.48 2.34 21.97
CA PHE A 114 -22.44 1.86 23.35
C PHE A 114 -21.00 1.72 23.86
N VAL A 115 -20.12 1.05 23.09
CA VAL A 115 -18.70 0.93 23.46
C VAL A 115 -18.03 2.30 23.55
N ALA A 116 -18.30 3.21 22.59
CA ALA A 116 -17.79 4.57 22.63
C ALA A 116 -18.23 5.33 23.89
N SER A 117 -19.48 5.16 24.33
CA SER A 117 -20.00 5.76 25.56
C SER A 117 -19.27 5.27 26.81
N LEU A 118 -18.94 3.97 26.86
CA LEU A 118 -18.19 3.36 27.97
C LEU A 118 -16.74 3.84 27.98
N GLU A 119 -16.10 3.97 26.82
CA GLU A 119 -14.75 4.53 26.71
C GLU A 119 -14.69 5.99 27.16
N LEU A 120 -15.71 6.79 26.80
CA LEU A 120 -15.82 8.18 27.27
C LEU A 120 -16.08 8.26 28.78
N ALA A 121 -16.89 7.37 29.33
CA ALA A 121 -17.16 7.29 30.77
C ALA A 121 -15.91 6.89 31.54
N LYS A 122 -15.16 5.90 31.02
CA LYS A 122 -13.85 5.48 31.55
C LYS A 122 -12.82 6.61 31.52
N ALA A 123 -12.85 7.45 30.48
CA ALA A 123 -12.02 8.65 30.37
C ALA A 123 -12.52 9.83 31.23
N GLY A 124 -13.61 9.66 31.99
CA GLY A 124 -14.17 10.69 32.86
C GLY A 124 -14.81 11.87 32.14
N ARG A 125 -15.13 11.74 30.84
CA ARG A 125 -15.70 12.82 30.03
C ARG A 125 -17.23 12.89 30.09
N VAL A 126 -17.88 11.77 30.41
CA VAL A 126 -19.33 11.62 30.46
C VAL A 126 -19.76 10.82 31.67
N GLU A 127 -21.01 11.01 32.07
CA GLU A 127 -21.70 10.21 33.06
C GLU A 127 -22.81 9.41 32.37
N LEU A 128 -23.02 8.18 32.84
CA LEU A 128 -24.04 7.25 32.32
C LEU A 128 -25.06 6.96 33.42
N ARG A 129 -26.34 6.88 33.03
CA ARG A 129 -27.45 6.51 33.91
C ARG A 129 -28.34 5.48 33.22
N GLN A 130 -28.74 4.46 33.98
CA GLN A 130 -29.75 3.48 33.58
C GLN A 130 -30.59 3.13 34.81
N ASN A 131 -31.89 3.40 34.76
CA ASN A 131 -32.76 3.30 35.93
C ASN A 131 -33.19 1.86 36.25
N GLU A 132 -33.43 1.04 35.22
CA GLU A 132 -33.87 -0.35 35.35
C GLU A 132 -33.17 -1.24 34.31
N MET A 133 -33.26 -2.56 34.48
CA MET A 133 -32.68 -3.51 33.54
C MET A 133 -33.32 -3.33 32.15
N PHE A 134 -32.49 -3.09 31.13
CA PHE A 134 -32.91 -2.80 29.76
C PHE A 134 -33.72 -1.49 29.57
N ALA A 135 -33.77 -0.63 30.58
CA ALA A 135 -34.24 0.75 30.39
C ALA A 135 -33.29 1.53 29.48
N PRO A 136 -33.76 2.61 28.83
CA PRO A 136 -32.91 3.51 28.06
C PRO A 136 -31.69 3.95 28.84
N ILE A 137 -30.55 4.04 28.14
CA ILE A 137 -29.29 4.48 28.73
C ILE A 137 -29.14 5.95 28.40
N GLU A 138 -29.05 6.76 29.45
CA GLU A 138 -28.87 8.19 29.33
C GLU A 138 -27.40 8.55 29.56
N LEU A 139 -26.95 9.54 28.81
CA LEU A 139 -25.59 10.07 28.84
C LEU A 139 -25.66 11.59 29.03
N ARG A 140 -24.78 12.10 29.88
CA ARG A 140 -24.58 13.53 30.12
C ARG A 140 -23.09 13.84 30.11
N ARG A 141 -22.72 15.04 29.64
CA ARG A 141 -21.34 15.53 29.79
C ARG A 141 -21.00 15.69 31.27
N LYS A 142 -19.83 15.19 31.68
CA LYS A 142 -19.30 15.51 33.01
C LYS A 142 -18.75 16.93 32.98
N GLY A 143 -19.30 17.81 33.82
CA GLY A 143 -18.73 19.14 34.03
C GLY A 143 -17.33 19.00 34.62
N ASN A 144 -16.36 19.79 34.14
CA ASN A 144 -15.09 19.90 34.86
C ASN A 144 -15.39 20.54 36.21
N ALA A 145 -14.91 19.95 37.30
CA ALA A 145 -15.09 20.48 38.66
C ALA A 145 -14.21 21.72 38.95
N ASP A 146 -13.89 22.52 37.92
CA ASP A 146 -12.88 23.58 37.98
C ASP A 146 -13.20 24.76 37.03
N ASP A 147 -14.48 25.13 36.92
CA ASP A 147 -14.95 26.41 36.34
C ASP A 147 -16.09 26.98 37.20
#